data_AF-A0A850KX12-F1
#
_entry.id   AF-A0A850KX12-F1
#
_cell.length_a   1.000
_cell.length_b   1.000
_cell.length_c   1.000
_cell.angle_alpha   90.00
_cell.angle_beta   90.00
_cell.angle_gamma   90.00
#
_symmetry.space_group_name_H-M   'P 1'
#
loop_
_entity.id
_entity.type
_entity.pdbx_description
1 polymer ?
#
loop_
_entity_poly.entity_id
_entity_poly.type
_entity_poly.pdbx_seq_one_letter_code
_entity_poly.pdbx_strand_id
1 'polypeptide(L)'
;MENIDKYLLTLLPVLVTAWIGIRIFEVRAKRGEAKAEYEKFKSAIWPFLHSILSEEGNLNAELLQHFPTHKNAAREYINNLNGRKKKKFIEIWHKYETEYQQIKSLGPFAVAVAIAPNEADLPKGPNSAEMIQWEVDRINNINKLLNELLQVAQKKIWF
;
A
#
# COMPACT_ATOMS: atom_id res chain seq x y z
N MET A 1 -27.02 2.40 -56.08
CA MET A 1 -25.97 2.44 -55.04
C MET A 1 -26.24 3.52 -53.98
N GLU A 2 -27.07 4.56 -54.23
CA GLU A 2 -27.32 5.67 -53.29
C GLU A 2 -27.89 5.31 -51.90
N ASN A 3 -28.62 4.19 -51.75
CA ASN A 3 -29.22 3.86 -50.45
C ASN A 3 -28.19 3.35 -49.42
N ILE A 4 -27.12 2.69 -49.86
CA ILE A 4 -26.14 2.06 -48.96
C ILE A 4 -25.36 3.13 -48.19
N ASP A 5 -24.99 4.22 -48.86
CA ASP A 5 -24.24 5.33 -48.25
C ASP A 5 -25.05 6.07 -47.18
N LYS A 6 -26.37 6.19 -47.38
CA LYS A 6 -27.28 6.85 -46.43
C LYS A 6 -27.48 6.04 -45.15
N TYR A 7 -27.52 4.70 -45.25
CA TYR A 7 -27.55 3.81 -44.08
C TYR A 7 -26.20 3.79 -43.35
N LEU A 8 -25.08 3.80 -44.07
CA LEU A 8 -23.75 3.88 -43.45
C LEU A 8 -23.55 5.20 -42.69
N LEU A 9 -23.95 6.34 -43.26
CA LEU A 9 -23.87 7.67 -42.62
C LEU A 9 -24.73 7.80 -41.36
N THR A 10 -25.79 7.00 -41.22
CA THR A 10 -26.67 7.01 -40.04
C THR A 10 -26.31 5.95 -39.00
N LEU A 11 -25.77 4.80 -39.42
CA LEU A 11 -25.30 3.74 -38.51
C LEU A 11 -23.96 4.06 -37.84
N LEU A 12 -23.05 4.75 -38.54
CA LEU A 12 -21.70 5.03 -38.03
C LEU A 12 -21.71 5.89 -36.75
N PRO A 13 -22.51 6.96 -36.63
CA PRO A 13 -22.66 7.72 -35.38
C PRO A 13 -23.24 6.89 -34.23
N VAL A 14 -24.18 5.98 -34.52
CA VAL A 14 -24.77 5.07 -33.52
C VAL A 14 -23.72 4.09 -32.99
N LEU A 15 -22.88 3.53 -33.87
CA LEU A 15 -21.79 2.64 -33.49
C LEU A 15 -20.71 3.37 -32.69
N VAL A 16 -20.33 4.59 -33.09
CA VAL A 16 -19.35 5.42 -32.37
C VAL A 16 -19.87 5.78 -30.97
N THR A 17 -21.13 6.20 -30.84
CA THR A 17 -21.72 6.53 -29.52
C THR A 17 -21.86 5.30 -28.64
N ALA A 18 -22.25 4.15 -29.19
CA ALA A 18 -22.27 2.89 -28.46
C ALA A 18 -20.87 2.48 -27.98
N TRP A 19 -19.85 2.59 -28.84
CA TRP A 19 -18.46 2.30 -28.48
C TRP A 19 -17.94 3.24 -27.38
N ILE A 20 -18.18 4.55 -27.49
CA ILE A 20 -17.85 5.52 -26.44
C ILE A 20 -18.55 5.15 -25.12
N GLY A 21 -19.83 4.79 -25.17
CA GLY A 21 -20.61 4.36 -24.01
C GLY A 21 -20.00 3.15 -23.31
N ILE A 22 -19.62 2.12 -24.06
CA ILE A 22 -18.93 0.92 -23.55
C ILE A 22 -17.61 1.32 -22.88
N ARG A 23 -16.79 2.15 -23.53
CA ARG A 23 -15.50 2.59 -22.98
C ARG A 23 -15.67 3.39 -21.70
N ILE A 24 -16.66 4.28 -21.63
CA ILE A 24 -16.97 5.03 -20.41
C ILE A 24 -17.40 4.09 -19.29
N PHE A 25 -18.25 3.09 -19.59
CA PHE A 25 -18.70 2.11 -18.62
C PHE A 25 -17.55 1.25 -18.08
N GLU A 26 -16.69 0.72 -18.96
CA GLU A 26 -15.49 -0.03 -18.57
C GLU A 26 -14.57 0.79 -17.66
N VAL A 27 -14.32 2.06 -18.00
CA VAL A 27 -13.48 2.95 -17.19
C VAL A 27 -14.13 3.23 -15.83
N ARG A 28 -15.46 3.40 -15.77
CA ARG A 28 -16.18 3.58 -14.49
C ARG A 28 -16.13 2.33 -13.63
N ALA A 29 -16.33 1.14 -14.21
CA ALA A 29 -16.24 -0.12 -13.50
C ALA A 29 -14.85 -0.32 -12.89
N LYS A 30 -13.78 -0.17 -13.70
CA LYS A 30 -12.39 -0.26 -13.23
C LYS A 30 -12.04 0.76 -12.15
N ARG A 31 -12.58 1.98 -12.24
CA ARG A 31 -12.44 3.00 -11.17
C ARG A 31 -13.15 2.58 -9.88
N GLY A 32 -14.32 1.95 -9.99
CA GLY A 32 -15.07 1.43 -8.85
C GLY A 32 -14.32 0.30 -8.14
N GLU A 33 -13.83 -0.68 -8.88
CA GLU A 33 -13.01 -1.79 -8.38
C GLU A 33 -11.75 -1.27 -7.68
N ALA A 34 -10.98 -0.40 -8.34
CA ALA A 34 -9.76 0.15 -7.77
C ALA A 34 -10.02 1.00 -6.50
N LYS A 35 -11.17 1.68 -6.42
CA LYS A 35 -11.58 2.39 -5.20
C LYS A 35 -11.92 1.40 -4.08
N ALA A 36 -12.66 0.34 -4.38
CA ALA A 36 -13.03 -0.67 -3.40
C ALA A 36 -11.78 -1.37 -2.82
N GLU A 37 -10.81 -1.71 -3.67
CA GLU A 37 -9.54 -2.30 -3.22
C GLU A 37 -8.66 -1.32 -2.46
N TYR A 38 -8.66 -0.03 -2.83
CA TYR A 38 -8.01 1.00 -2.01
C TYR A 38 -8.61 1.07 -0.60
N GLU A 39 -9.93 1.04 -0.47
CA GLU A 39 -10.58 1.07 0.84
C GLU A 39 -10.27 -0.19 1.66
N LYS A 40 -10.17 -1.37 1.02
CA LYS A 40 -9.70 -2.60 1.69
C LYS A 40 -8.25 -2.48 2.17
N PHE A 41 -7.37 -1.94 1.33
CA PHE A 41 -5.97 -1.71 1.70
C PHE A 41 -5.85 -0.73 2.86
N LYS A 42 -6.59 0.37 2.80
CA LYS A 42 -6.66 1.36 3.88
C LYS A 42 -7.22 0.75 5.16
N SER A 43 -8.32 0.00 5.09
CA SER A 43 -8.93 -0.60 6.29
C SER A 43 -8.05 -1.66 6.94
N ALA A 44 -7.17 -2.32 6.18
CA ALA A 44 -6.16 -3.22 6.72
C ALA A 44 -5.07 -2.47 7.50
N ILE A 45 -4.59 -1.32 6.97
CA ILE A 45 -3.46 -0.56 7.55
C ILE A 45 -3.89 0.36 8.70
N TRP A 46 -5.08 0.96 8.60
CA TRP A 46 -5.51 2.02 9.50
C TRP A 46 -5.53 1.63 10.99
N PRO A 47 -6.03 0.44 11.38
CA PRO A 47 -5.99 0.01 12.78
C PRO A 47 -4.57 -0.06 13.33
N PHE A 48 -3.63 -0.59 12.55
CA PHE A 48 -2.22 -0.70 12.93
C PHE A 48 -1.55 0.68 13.08
N LEU A 49 -1.85 1.63 12.19
CA LEU A 49 -1.33 3.00 12.33
C LEU A 49 -1.76 3.66 13.64
N HIS A 50 -2.95 3.36 14.13
CA HIS A 50 -3.41 3.85 15.42
C HIS A 50 -2.81 3.09 16.60
N SER A 51 -2.57 1.78 16.48
CA SER A 51 -2.00 0.97 17.57
C SER A 51 -0.53 1.31 17.82
N ILE A 52 0.30 1.48 16.78
CA ILE A 52 1.73 1.78 16.94
C ILE A 52 2.04 3.16 17.51
N LEU A 53 1.08 4.08 17.48
CA LEU A 53 1.21 5.41 18.07
C LEU A 53 0.67 5.47 19.50
N SER A 54 0.05 4.39 19.99
CA SER A 54 -0.38 4.27 21.38
C SER A 54 0.80 3.87 22.27
N GLU A 55 0.88 4.43 23.48
CA GLU A 55 2.00 4.21 24.42
C GLU A 55 2.08 2.76 24.94
N GLU A 56 1.08 1.92 24.67
CA GLU A 56 0.95 0.58 25.25
C GLU A 56 1.40 -0.56 24.32
N GLY A 57 1.61 -0.28 23.02
CA GLY A 57 1.87 -1.30 22.00
C GLY A 57 3.35 -1.64 21.81
N ASN A 58 3.71 -2.93 21.84
CA ASN A 58 5.01 -3.41 21.38
C ASN A 58 5.01 -3.50 19.84
N LEU A 59 5.80 -2.66 19.18
CA LEU A 59 5.87 -2.57 17.72
C LEU A 59 6.13 -3.93 17.05
N ASN A 60 6.98 -4.78 17.62
CA ASN A 60 7.29 -6.09 17.06
C ASN A 60 6.08 -7.03 17.11
N ALA A 61 5.34 -7.02 18.23
CA ALA A 61 4.13 -7.82 18.38
C ALA A 61 3.04 -7.36 17.40
N GLU A 62 2.81 -6.05 17.33
CA GLU A 62 1.87 -5.42 16.42
C GLU A 62 2.20 -5.75 14.96
N LEU A 63 3.48 -5.66 14.56
CA LEU A 63 3.91 -6.01 13.21
C LEU A 63 3.70 -7.47 12.89
N LEU A 64 4.08 -8.39 13.79
CA LEU A 64 3.88 -9.82 13.57
C LEU A 64 2.39 -10.19 13.43
N GLN A 65 1.54 -9.55 14.23
CA GLN A 65 0.09 -9.77 14.22
C GLN A 65 -0.57 -9.21 12.96
N HIS A 66 -0.23 -7.98 12.55
CA HIS A 66 -0.96 -7.27 11.49
C HIS A 66 -0.37 -7.46 10.08
N PHE A 67 0.93 -7.76 9.96
CA PHE A 67 1.60 -7.85 8.66
C PHE A 67 0.97 -8.85 7.67
N PRO A 68 0.49 -10.05 8.06
CA PRO A 68 -0.19 -10.95 7.14
C PRO A 68 -1.41 -10.32 6.47
N THR A 69 -2.21 -9.56 7.23
CA THR A 69 -3.38 -8.83 6.73
C THR A 69 -2.96 -7.72 5.78
N HIS A 70 -1.93 -6.95 6.13
CA HIS A 70 -1.37 -5.91 5.25
C HIS A 70 -0.87 -6.50 3.93
N LYS A 71 -0.17 -7.63 4.00
CA LYS A 71 0.41 -8.30 2.82
C LYS A 71 -0.67 -8.78 1.85
N ASN A 72 -1.74 -9.37 2.36
CA ASN A 72 -2.86 -9.79 1.52
C ASN A 72 -3.52 -8.59 0.85
N ALA A 73 -3.81 -7.53 1.60
CA ALA A 73 -4.44 -6.33 1.06
C ALA A 73 -3.55 -5.59 0.03
N ALA A 74 -2.23 -5.53 0.28
CA ALA A 74 -1.27 -4.95 -0.65
C ALA A 74 -1.20 -5.76 -1.97
N ARG A 75 -1.26 -7.09 -1.88
CA ARG A 75 -1.25 -7.98 -3.05
C ARG A 75 -2.51 -7.87 -3.90
N GLU A 76 -3.66 -7.62 -3.30
CA GLU A 76 -4.88 -7.31 -4.06
C GLU A 76 -4.68 -5.98 -4.80
N TYR A 77 -4.36 -4.93 -4.03
CA TYR A 77 -4.29 -3.55 -4.54
C TYR A 77 -3.23 -3.34 -5.64
N ILE A 78 -2.07 -3.98 -5.53
CA ILE A 78 -0.96 -3.82 -6.49
C ILE A 78 -1.34 -4.25 -7.92
N ASN A 79 -2.35 -5.12 -8.08
CA ASN A 79 -2.82 -5.56 -9.39
C ASN A 79 -3.54 -4.44 -10.14
N ASN A 80 -4.11 -3.48 -9.40
CA ASN A 80 -4.77 -2.30 -9.95
C ASN A 80 -3.84 -1.11 -10.19
N LEU A 81 -2.59 -1.21 -9.75
CA LEU A 81 -1.57 -0.20 -10.03
C LEU A 81 -0.85 -0.49 -11.35
N ASN A 82 -0.53 0.57 -12.10
CA ASN A 82 0.23 0.49 -13.34
C ASN A 82 1.39 1.51 -13.38
N GLY A 83 2.40 1.21 -14.21
CA GLY A 83 3.51 2.10 -14.53
C GLY A 83 4.31 2.58 -13.33
N ARG A 84 4.61 3.89 -13.30
CA ARG A 84 5.44 4.52 -12.25
C ARG A 84 4.86 4.38 -10.84
N LYS A 85 3.53 4.33 -10.70
CA LYS A 85 2.89 4.18 -9.39
C LYS A 85 3.09 2.79 -8.82
N LYS A 86 2.91 1.75 -9.64
CA LYS A 86 3.18 0.37 -9.24
C LYS A 86 4.63 0.22 -8.77
N LYS A 87 5.57 0.76 -9.55
CA LYS A 87 7.00 0.75 -9.18
C LYS A 87 7.25 1.44 -7.83
N LYS A 88 6.72 2.64 -7.63
CA LYS A 88 6.89 3.38 -6.36
C LYS A 88 6.24 2.65 -5.18
N PHE A 89 5.05 2.09 -5.38
CA PHE A 89 4.36 1.31 -4.35
C PHE A 89 5.20 0.08 -3.94
N ILE A 90 5.70 -0.69 -4.92
CA ILE A 90 6.57 -1.86 -4.67
C ILE A 90 7.82 -1.46 -3.90
N GLU A 91 8.47 -0.36 -4.26
CA GLU A 91 9.69 0.09 -3.59
C GLU A 91 9.44 0.41 -2.11
N ILE A 92 8.36 1.13 -1.80
CA ILE A 92 8.01 1.47 -0.42
C ILE A 92 7.56 0.20 0.33
N TRP A 93 6.79 -0.66 -0.34
CA TRP A 93 6.33 -1.93 0.21
C TRP A 93 7.51 -2.83 0.62
N HIS A 94 8.57 -2.91 -0.19
CA HIS A 94 9.77 -3.67 0.15
C HIS A 94 10.52 -3.12 1.36
N LYS A 95 10.55 -1.80 1.55
CA LYS A 95 11.14 -1.18 2.75
C LYS A 95 10.33 -1.60 3.99
N TYR A 96 9.00 -1.55 3.90
CA TYR A 96 8.12 -2.02 4.97
C TYR A 96 8.23 -3.53 5.23
N GLU A 97 8.32 -4.36 4.18
CA GLU A 97 8.50 -5.80 4.31
C GLU A 97 9.86 -6.15 4.94
N THR A 98 10.90 -5.36 4.68
CA THR A 98 12.22 -5.53 5.31
C THR A 98 12.14 -5.42 6.83
N GLU A 99 11.41 -4.43 7.37
CA GLU A 99 11.19 -4.27 8.82
C GLU A 99 10.53 -5.53 9.43
N TYR A 100 9.53 -6.08 8.74
CA TYR A 100 8.90 -7.32 9.17
C TYR A 100 9.84 -8.52 9.11
N GLN A 101 10.67 -8.66 8.06
CA GLN A 101 11.62 -9.77 7.95
C GLN A 101 12.70 -9.72 9.03
N GLN A 102 13.14 -8.52 9.42
CA GLN A 102 14.08 -8.34 10.54
C GLN A 102 13.47 -8.81 11.86
N ILE A 103 12.19 -8.54 12.10
CA ILE A 103 11.51 -9.06 13.31
C ILE A 103 11.35 -10.57 13.21
N LYS A 104 10.89 -11.05 12.05
CA LYS A 104 10.63 -12.47 11.83
C LYS A 104 11.88 -13.34 11.98
N SER A 105 13.05 -12.82 11.61
CA SER A 105 14.33 -13.55 11.73
C SER A 105 14.74 -13.78 13.19
N LEU A 106 14.20 -13.02 14.15
CA LEU A 106 14.38 -13.25 15.60
C LEU A 106 13.56 -14.44 16.12
N GLY A 107 12.64 -14.98 15.31
CA GLY A 107 11.86 -16.17 15.64
C GLY A 107 10.98 -15.96 16.90
N PRO A 108 10.92 -16.94 17.81
CA PRO A 108 10.03 -16.90 18.97
C PRO A 108 10.40 -15.79 19.98
N PHE A 109 11.60 -15.21 19.88
CA PHE A 109 12.06 -14.15 20.76
C PHE A 109 11.69 -12.74 20.28
N ALA A 110 11.11 -12.61 19.08
CA ALA A 110 10.81 -11.34 18.43
C ALA A 110 9.95 -10.37 19.28
N VAL A 111 9.08 -10.90 20.16
CA VAL A 111 8.22 -10.08 21.05
C VAL A 111 8.96 -9.64 22.32
N ALA A 112 9.96 -10.40 22.77
CA ALA A 112 10.68 -10.17 24.02
C ALA A 112 12.05 -9.47 23.83
N VAL A 113 12.57 -9.45 22.60
CA VAL A 113 13.88 -8.90 22.27
C VAL A 113 13.70 -7.56 21.57
N ALA A 114 14.27 -6.51 22.15
CA ALA A 114 14.47 -5.24 21.46
C ALA A 114 15.43 -5.50 20.28
N ILE A 115 15.03 -5.10 19.07
CA ILE A 115 15.95 -5.11 17.93
C ILE A 115 17.05 -4.11 18.27
N ALA A 116 18.30 -4.58 18.29
CA ALA A 116 19.41 -3.68 18.51
C ALA A 116 19.67 -2.88 17.23
N PRO A 117 19.91 -1.57 17.32
CA PRO A 117 20.50 -0.80 16.22
C PRO A 117 21.78 -1.45 15.71
N ASN A 118 22.09 -1.29 14.42
CA ASN A 118 23.39 -1.75 13.94
C ASN A 118 24.50 -0.94 14.61
N GLU A 119 25.72 -1.48 14.67
CA GLU A 119 26.90 -0.77 15.20
C GLU A 119 27.19 0.57 14.48
N ALA A 120 26.60 0.79 13.31
CA ALA A 120 26.65 2.04 12.55
C ALA A 120 25.66 3.11 13.05
N ASP A 121 24.61 2.71 13.76
CA ASP A 121 23.48 3.57 14.14
C ASP A 121 23.65 4.14 15.55
N LEU A 122 24.53 3.59 16.40
CA LEU A 122 24.84 4.12 17.73
C LEU A 122 26.34 4.08 18.06
N PRO A 123 26.90 5.10 18.76
CA PRO A 123 28.21 5.00 19.37
C PRO A 123 28.23 3.87 20.41
N LYS A 124 29.37 3.18 20.54
CA LYS A 124 29.53 1.97 21.38
C LYS A 124 28.94 2.15 22.79
N GLY A 125 27.94 1.33 23.11
CA GLY A 125 27.32 1.24 24.44
C GLY A 125 26.08 2.11 24.56
N PRO A 126 24.94 1.70 23.97
CA PRO A 126 23.76 2.54 23.95
C PRO A 126 23.20 2.67 25.37
N ASN A 127 23.03 3.91 25.83
CA ASN A 127 22.31 4.16 27.08
C ASN A 127 20.81 3.92 26.86
N SER A 128 20.04 3.72 27.94
CA SER A 128 18.60 3.43 27.82
C SER A 128 17.81 4.50 27.07
N ALA A 129 18.23 5.76 27.10
CA ALA A 129 17.55 6.85 26.38
C ALA A 129 17.76 6.76 24.86
N GLU A 130 18.96 6.36 24.42
CA GLU A 130 19.27 6.13 23.00
C GLU A 130 18.47 4.96 22.43
N MET A 131 18.28 3.89 23.22
CA MET A 131 17.43 2.76 22.82
C MET A 131 15.95 3.16 22.69
N ILE A 132 15.45 4.00 23.60
CA ILE A 132 14.08 4.54 23.53
C ILE A 132 13.92 5.43 22.30
N GLN A 133 14.87 6.33 22.04
CA GLN A 133 14.82 7.21 20.88
C GLN A 133 14.87 6.41 19.57
N TRP A 134 15.71 5.37 19.50
CA TRP A 134 15.79 4.49 18.35
C TRP A 134 14.45 3.78 18.06
N GLU A 135 13.76 3.28 19.09
CA GLU A 135 12.44 2.66 18.93
C GLU A 135 11.40 3.67 18.43
N VAL A 136 11.42 4.90 18.98
CA VAL A 136 10.56 6.01 18.50
C VAL A 136 10.84 6.34 17.04
N ASP A 137 12.10 6.41 16.62
CA ASP A 137 12.49 6.67 15.24
C ASP A 137 12.01 5.54 14.30
N ARG A 138 12.06 4.30 14.76
CA ARG A 138 11.58 3.14 14.02
C ARG A 138 10.05 3.15 13.86
N ILE A 139 9.30 3.45 14.92
CA ILE A 139 7.85 3.66 14.86
C ILE A 139 7.52 4.76 13.84
N ASN A 140 8.22 5.90 13.91
CA ASN A 140 8.04 7.01 12.99
C ASN A 140 8.35 6.64 11.54
N ASN A 141 9.40 5.84 11.30
CA ASN A 141 9.76 5.35 9.98
C ASN A 141 8.67 4.43 9.41
N ILE A 142 8.15 3.49 10.20
CA ILE A 142 7.08 2.59 9.77
C ILE A 142 5.78 3.36 9.48
N ASN A 143 5.41 4.29 10.37
CA ASN A 143 4.29 5.19 10.17
C ASN A 143 4.43 5.99 8.87
N LYS A 144 5.63 6.52 8.58
CA LYS A 144 5.94 7.23 7.34
C LYS A 144 5.77 6.32 6.11
N LEU A 145 6.37 5.13 6.11
CA LEU A 145 6.28 4.18 5.00
C LEU A 145 4.83 3.81 4.68
N LEU A 146 4.03 3.52 5.70
CA LEU A 146 2.61 3.17 5.55
C LEU A 146 1.78 4.35 5.04
N ASN A 147 2.01 5.56 5.54
CA ASN A 147 1.35 6.76 5.01
C ASN A 147 1.75 7.04 3.56
N GLU A 148 3.02 6.85 3.19
CA GLU A 148 3.45 6.98 1.80
C GLU A 148 2.77 5.95 0.89
N LEU A 149 2.60 4.70 1.35
CA LEU A 149 1.83 3.68 0.63
C LEU A 149 0.38 4.11 0.42
N LEU A 150 -0.29 4.61 1.47
CA LEU A 150 -1.66 5.12 1.37
C LEU A 150 -1.77 6.29 0.38
N GLN A 151 -0.81 7.22 0.40
CA GLN A 151 -0.79 8.35 -0.54
C GLN A 151 -0.55 7.93 -1.99
N VAL A 152 0.37 6.99 -2.24
CA VAL A 152 0.59 6.43 -3.58
C VAL A 152 -0.67 5.72 -4.07
N ALA A 153 -1.36 5.03 -3.16
CA ALA A 153 -2.58 4.31 -3.44
C ALA A 153 -3.80 5.22 -3.69
N GLN A 154 -3.88 6.37 -3.02
CA GLN A 154 -5.00 7.30 -3.17
C GLN A 154 -5.00 8.04 -4.54
N LYS A 155 -3.82 8.22 -5.17
CA LYS A 155 -3.72 9.02 -6.40
C LYS A 155 -4.54 8.41 -7.54
N LYS A 156 -5.44 9.20 -8.14
CA LYS A 156 -6.31 8.83 -9.29
C LYS A 156 -5.60 7.95 -10.32
N ILE A 157 -6.06 6.71 -10.49
CA ILE A 157 -5.61 5.81 -11.55
C ILE A 157 -6.20 6.32 -12.87
N TRP A 158 -5.32 6.69 -13.79
CA TRP A 158 -5.68 7.01 -15.16
C TRP A 158 -5.52 5.73 -15.97
N PHE A 159 -6.61 5.29 -16.59
CA PHE A 159 -6.70 4.14 -17.49
C PHE A 159 -6.58 4.60 -18.93
#